data_AF-A0A376CN63-F1
#
_entry.id   AF-A0A376CN63-F1
#
_cell.length_a   1.000
_cell.length_b   1.000
_cell.length_c   1.000
_cell.angle_alpha   90.00
_cell.angle_beta   90.00
_cell.angle_gamma   90.00
#
_symmetry.space_group_name_H-M   'P 1'
#
loop_
_entity.id
_entity.type
_entity.pdbx_description
1 polymer ?
#
loop_
_entity_poly.entity_id
_entity_poly.type
_entity_poly.pdbx_seq_one_letter_code
_entity_poly.pdbx_strand_id
1 'polypeptide(L)'
;MSMQDHQGNCSGNCGQAQALLCELLDDDTTAARAEEIKQEISRCPECFHQLQSERAVRELVRGCSGCEPAPETLRTRIIERITVTYQEMRFQ
;
A
#
# COMPACT_ATOMS: atom_id res chain seq x y z
N MET A 1 20.05 -6.64 -10.75
CA MET A 1 18.60 -6.43 -10.75
C MET A 1 18.35 -5.13 -11.50
N SER A 2 18.06 -5.22 -12.79
CA SER A 2 17.81 -4.03 -13.63
C SER A 2 16.41 -3.54 -13.32
N MET A 3 16.29 -2.37 -12.71
CA MET A 3 15.00 -1.70 -12.56
C MET A 3 14.62 -1.19 -13.95
N GLN A 4 13.65 -1.83 -14.59
CA GLN A 4 13.13 -1.38 -15.87
C GLN A 4 12.42 -0.04 -15.67
N ASP A 5 13.08 1.05 -16.07
CA ASP A 5 12.45 2.35 -16.26
C ASP A 5 11.41 2.23 -17.39
N HIS A 6 10.13 2.13 -17.02
CA HIS A 6 9.04 2.18 -17.98
C HIS A 6 8.92 3.62 -18.48
N GLN A 7 9.66 3.93 -19.55
CA GLN A 7 9.62 5.22 -20.26
C GLN A 7 8.25 5.40 -20.94
N GLY A 8 7.25 5.77 -20.16
CA GLY A 8 6.13 6.58 -20.64
C GLY A 8 6.66 7.97 -21.00
N ASN A 9 6.18 8.53 -22.11
CA ASN A 9 6.74 9.70 -22.80
C ASN A 9 6.48 11.03 -22.05
N CYS A 10 6.96 11.14 -20.82
CA CYS A 10 6.80 12.31 -19.99
C CYS A 10 7.92 13.33 -20.27
N SER A 11 7.57 14.59 -20.60
CA SER A 11 8.54 15.66 -20.94
C SER A 11 9.37 16.22 -19.76
N GLY A 12 9.36 15.55 -18.59
CA GLY A 12 10.02 15.97 -17.35
C GLY A 12 10.80 14.83 -16.70
N ASN A 13 11.46 15.10 -15.57
CA ASN A 13 12.33 14.16 -14.83
C ASN A 13 11.54 13.01 -14.15
N CYS A 14 10.78 12.24 -14.94
CA CYS A 14 9.86 11.21 -14.48
C CYS A 14 10.53 9.88 -14.14
N GLY A 15 11.86 9.78 -14.25
CA GLY A 15 12.61 8.59 -13.83
C GLY A 15 12.42 8.26 -12.34
N GLN A 16 12.01 9.22 -11.52
CA GLN A 16 11.70 8.99 -10.09
C GLN A 16 10.19 8.92 -9.81
N ALA A 17 9.32 9.13 -10.81
CA ALA A 17 7.88 9.16 -10.61
C ALA A 17 7.36 7.82 -10.08
N GLN A 18 7.86 6.69 -10.60
CA GLN A 18 7.47 5.37 -10.12
C GLN A 18 7.86 5.14 -8.66
N ALA A 19 9.06 5.57 -8.25
CA ALA A 19 9.51 5.44 -6.86
C ALA A 19 8.63 6.27 -5.91
N LEU A 20 8.29 7.49 -6.32
CA LEU A 20 7.39 8.38 -5.58
C LEU A 20 5.95 7.82 -5.51
N LEU A 21 5.44 7.23 -6.60
CA LEU A 21 4.14 6.55 -6.61
C LEU A 21 4.11 5.37 -5.63
N CYS A 22 5.14 4.52 -5.67
CA CYS A 22 5.30 3.41 -4.73
C CYS A 22 5.34 3.92 -3.28
N GLU A 23 6.15 4.95 -3.00
CA GLU A 23 6.22 5.59 -1.68
C GLU A 23 4.83 6.11 -1.26
N LEU A 24 4.13 6.84 -2.12
CA LEU A 24 2.80 7.40 -1.82
C LEU A 24 1.72 6.33 -1.53
N LEU A 25 1.84 5.14 -2.12
CA LEU A 25 0.88 4.05 -1.97
C LEU A 25 1.26 3.02 -0.89
N ASP A 26 2.40 3.22 -0.23
CA ASP A 26 2.84 2.42 0.89
C ASP A 26 2.06 2.81 2.17
N ASP A 27 1.80 1.82 3.03
CA ASP A 27 1.07 2.02 4.28
C ASP A 27 1.94 2.71 5.36
N ASP A 28 3.27 2.74 5.19
CA ASP A 28 4.23 3.42 6.09
C ASP A 28 4.43 4.92 5.77
N THR A 29 3.78 5.43 4.72
CA THR A 29 3.97 6.83 4.29
C THR A 29 3.16 7.82 5.13
N THR A 30 3.87 8.78 5.72
CA THR A 30 3.25 9.84 6.53
C THR A 30 2.38 10.78 5.69
N ALA A 31 1.33 11.34 6.30
CA ALA A 31 0.42 12.26 5.62
C ALA A 31 1.12 13.52 5.06
N ALA A 32 2.15 14.03 5.76
CA ALA A 32 2.94 15.15 5.28
C ALA A 32 3.71 14.79 4.00
N ARG A 33 4.39 13.64 4.01
CA ARG A 33 5.15 13.14 2.86
C ARG A 33 4.24 12.83 1.67
N ALA A 34 3.06 12.27 1.92
CA ALA A 34 2.07 12.00 0.89
C ALA A 34 1.64 13.27 0.15
N GLU A 35 1.54 14.41 0.83
CA GLU A 35 1.14 15.67 0.21
C GLU A 35 2.26 16.28 -0.64
N GLU A 36 3.51 16.22 -0.16
CA GLU A 36 4.69 16.63 -0.95
C GLU A 36 4.78 15.84 -2.27
N ILE A 37 4.60 14.52 -2.19
CA ILE A 37 4.66 13.65 -3.36
C ILE A 37 3.53 13.97 -4.34
N LYS A 38 2.30 14.20 -3.84
CA LYS A 38 1.17 14.60 -4.70
C LYS A 38 1.44 15.92 -5.43
N GLN A 39 2.02 16.91 -4.75
CA GLN A 39 2.36 18.19 -5.37
C GLN A 39 3.36 17.97 -6.51
N GLU A 40 4.40 17.17 -6.29
CA GLU A 40 5.41 16.90 -7.32
C GLU A 40 4.80 16.13 -8.51
N ILE A 41 4.00 15.10 -8.25
CA ILE A 41 3.33 14.31 -9.30
C ILE A 41 2.31 15.16 -10.07
N SER A 42 1.63 16.11 -9.43
CA SER A 42 0.64 16.98 -10.08
C SER A 42 1.24 17.89 -11.16
N ARG A 43 2.56 18.10 -11.15
CA ARG A 43 3.29 18.87 -12.17
C ARG A 43 3.36 18.11 -13.51
N CYS A 44 3.19 16.79 -13.48
CA CYS A 44 3.21 15.94 -14.66
C CYS A 44 1.85 15.23 -14.85
N PRO A 45 1.07 15.58 -15.89
CA PRO A 45 -0.26 15.01 -16.09
C PRO A 45 -0.26 13.50 -16.33
N GLU A 46 0.77 12.93 -16.95
CA GLU A 46 0.88 11.49 -17.17
C GLU A 46 1.14 10.73 -15.87
N CYS A 47 2.05 11.22 -15.03
CA CYS A 47 2.32 10.62 -13.72
C CYS A 47 1.09 10.69 -12.81
N PHE A 48 0.32 11.77 -12.89
CA PHE A 48 -0.95 11.89 -12.17
C PHE A 48 -2.01 10.89 -12.67
N HIS A 49 -2.08 10.65 -13.98
CA HIS A 49 -2.97 9.62 -14.53
C HIS A 49 -2.59 8.20 -14.09
N GLN A 50 -1.28 7.91 -14.00
CA GLN A 50 -0.79 6.65 -13.46
C GLN A 50 -1.20 6.46 -11.99
N LEU A 51 -1.03 7.50 -11.15
CA LEU A 51 -1.49 7.48 -9.75
C LEU A 51 -2.98 7.12 -9.62
N GLN A 52 -3.83 7.73 -10.45
CA GLN A 52 -5.27 7.45 -10.43
C GLN A 52 -5.56 6.00 -10.79
N SER A 53 -4.88 5.48 -11.82
CA SER A 53 -5.01 4.10 -12.28
C SER A 53 -4.61 3.11 -11.18
N GLU A 54 -3.47 3.33 -10.54
CA GLU A 54 -2.98 2.47 -9.44
C GLU A 54 -3.92 2.50 -8.22
N ARG A 55 -4.47 3.68 -7.87
CA ARG A 55 -5.46 3.81 -6.80
C ARG A 55 -6.75 3.05 -7.11
N ALA A 56 -7.26 3.18 -8.32
CA ALA A 56 -8.47 2.45 -8.75
C ALA A 56 -8.26 0.93 -8.67
N VAL A 57 -7.10 0.43 -9.11
CA VAL A 57 -6.74 -0.99 -8.98
C VAL A 57 -6.67 -1.41 -7.51
N ARG A 58 -6.03 -0.62 -6.65
CA ARG A 58 -5.92 -0.93 -5.21
C ARG A 58 -7.28 -0.92 -4.51
N GLU A 59 -8.17 0.00 -4.88
CA GLU A 59 -9.55 0.05 -4.38
C GLU A 59 -10.34 -1.20 -4.81
N LEU A 60 -10.22 -1.61 -6.08
CA LEU A 60 -10.82 -2.86 -6.57
C LEU A 60 -10.30 -4.09 -5.81
N VAL A 61 -8.99 -4.19 -5.59
CA VAL A 61 -8.37 -5.29 -4.83
C VAL A 61 -8.85 -5.31 -3.37
N ARG A 62 -8.93 -4.13 -2.73
CA ARG A 62 -9.51 -4.00 -1.38
C ARG A 62 -10.97 -4.46 -1.38
N GLY A 63 -11.75 -4.12 -2.40
CA GLY A 63 -13.13 -4.62 -2.57
C GLY A 63 -13.22 -6.14 -2.70
N CYS A 64 -12.27 -6.76 -3.41
CA CYS A 64 -12.21 -8.23 -3.57
C CYS A 64 -11.77 -8.97 -2.30
N SER A 65 -11.06 -8.31 -1.38
CA SER A 65 -10.57 -8.93 -0.13
C SER A 65 -11.67 -9.36 0.86
N GLY A 66 -12.94 -9.01 0.59
CA GLY A 66 -14.09 -9.37 1.42
C GLY A 66 -14.80 -10.69 1.06
N CYS A 67 -14.30 -11.49 0.10
CA CYS A 67 -15.08 -12.63 -0.40
C CYS A 67 -15.21 -13.85 0.50
N GLU A 68 -14.50 -13.99 1.62
CA GLU A 68 -14.87 -14.99 2.65
C GLU A 68 -14.49 -14.49 4.06
N PRO A 69 -15.43 -14.47 5.03
CA PRO A 69 -15.05 -14.27 6.42
C PRO A 69 -14.06 -15.37 6.83
N ALA A 70 -12.98 -14.97 7.51
CA ALA A 70 -12.00 -15.92 8.03
C ALA A 70 -12.74 -17.06 8.78
N PRO A 71 -12.49 -18.35 8.47
CA PRO A 71 -13.22 -19.46 9.05
C PRO A 71 -13.25 -19.33 10.57
N GLU A 72 -14.46 -19.34 11.16
CA GLU A 72 -14.63 -19.10 12.60
C GLU A 72 -13.77 -20.05 13.45
N THR A 73 -13.54 -21.26 12.94
CA THR A 73 -12.67 -22.29 13.54
C THR A 73 -11.21 -21.83 13.67
N LEU A 74 -10.66 -21.15 12.67
CA LEU A 74 -9.30 -20.59 12.71
C LEU A 74 -9.25 -19.40 13.68
N ARG A 75 -10.27 -18.53 13.67
CA ARG A 75 -10.35 -17.38 14.57
C ARG A 75 -10.36 -17.82 16.04
N THR A 76 -11.17 -18.81 16.39
CA THR A 76 -11.24 -19.36 17.75
C THR A 76 -9.89 -19.94 18.20
N ARG A 77 -9.25 -20.76 17.37
CA ARG A 77 -7.94 -21.35 17.68
C ARG A 77 -6.84 -20.31 17.89
N ILE A 78 -6.87 -19.21 17.15
CA ILE A 78 -5.89 -18.12 17.29
C ILE A 78 -6.11 -17.38 18.61
N ILE A 79 -7.36 -17.03 18.95
CA ILE A 79 -7.70 -16.33 20.19
C ILE A 79 -7.33 -17.16 21.42
N GLU A 80 -7.60 -18.45 21.41
CA GLU A 80 -7.22 -19.38 22.49
C GLU A 80 -5.71 -19.38 22.72
N ARG A 81 -4.92 -19.53 21.65
CA ARG A 81 -3.45 -19.55 21.74
C ARG A 81 -2.88 -18.23 22.26
N ILE A 82 -3.36 -17.08 21.79
CA ILE A 82 -2.89 -15.76 22.24
C ILE A 82 -3.22 -15.56 23.73
N THR A 83 -4.42 -15.99 24.16
CA THR A 83 -4.87 -15.82 25.55
C THR A 83 -4.05 -16.65 26.53
N VAL A 84 -3.71 -17.90 26.16
CA VAL A 84 -2.86 -18.78 26.98
C VAL A 84 -1.46 -18.18 27.14
N THR A 85 -0.84 -17.71 26.06
CA THR A 85 0.50 -17.10 26.11
C THR A 85 0.53 -15.82 26.96
N TYR A 86 -0.54 -15.02 26.97
CA TYR A 86 -0.62 -13.83 27.82
C TYR A 86 -0.70 -14.17 29.32
N GLN A 87 -1.37 -15.27 29.68
CA GLN A 87 -1.43 -15.69 31.09
C GLN A 87 -0.07 -16.13 31.61
N GLU A 88 0.68 -16.91 30.85
CA GLU A 88 2.02 -17.38 31.26
C GLU A 88 3.00 -16.23 31.52
N MET A 89 2.98 -15.18 30.69
CA MET A 89 3.84 -14.01 30.89
C MET A 89 3.42 -13.11 32.07
N ARG A 90 2.17 -13.19 32.53
CA ARG A 90 1.68 -12.40 33.68
C ARG A 90 1.96 -13.07 35.03
N PHE A 91 2.20 -14.38 35.04
CA PHE A 91 2.50 -15.16 36.24
C PHE A 91 4.01 -15.38 36.46
N GLN A 92 4.87 -14.70 35.71
CA GLN A 92 6.33 -14.75 35.83
C GLN A 92 6.91 -13.39 36.23
#